data_AF-A0A836BGS1-F1
#
_entry.id   AF-A0A836BGS1-F1
#
_cell.length_a   1.000
_cell.length_b   1.000
_cell.length_c   1.000
_cell.angle_alpha   90.00
_cell.angle_beta   90.00
_cell.angle_gamma   90.00
#
_symmetry.space_group_name_H-M   'P 1'
#
loop_
_entity.id
_entity.type
_entity.pdbx_description
1 polymer ?
#
loop_
_entity_poly.entity_id
_entity_poly.type
_entity_poly.pdbx_seq_one_letter_code
_entity_poly.pdbx_strand_id
1 'polypeptide(L)' 'MKIGFSLPHMGEIATPENIAYAARFGESEGFDSLWVIDRILWPAEP' A
#
# COMPACT_ATOMS: atom_id res chain seq x y z
N MET A 1 -21.31 7.39 1.92
CA MET A 1 -20.56 6.39 1.13
C MET A 1 -19.13 6.42 1.65
N LYS A 2 -18.48 5.26 1.87
CA LYS A 2 -17.09 5.19 2.34
C LYS A 2 -16.16 4.76 1.20
N ILE A 3 -15.00 5.38 1.07
CA ILE A 3 -14.03 5.12 -0.01
C ILE A 3 -12.63 4.89 0.60
N GLY A 4 -11.94 3.87 0.10
CA GLY A 4 -10.55 3.59 0.43
C GLY A 4 -9.78 3.05 -0.77
N PHE A 5 -8.47 2.88 -0.60
CA PHE A 5 -7.59 2.35 -1.65
C PHE A 5 -6.42 1.55 -1.10
N SER A 6 -5.82 0.70 -1.94
CA SER A 6 -4.63 -0.08 -1.61
C SER A 6 -3.35 0.74 -1.77
N LEU A 7 -2.46 0.64 -0.80
CA LEU A 7 -1.12 1.21 -0.92
C LEU A 7 -0.28 0.46 -1.96
N PRO A 8 0.72 1.13 -2.57
CA PRO A 8 1.52 0.55 -3.64
C PRO A 8 2.47 -0.53 -3.08
N HIS A 9 2.03 -1.79 -3.09
CA HIS A 9 2.83 -2.93 -2.66
C HIS A 9 3.31 -3.83 -3.80
N MET A 10 2.93 -3.52 -5.05
CA MET A 10 3.22 -4.35 -6.23
C MET A 10 3.77 -3.50 -7.38
N GLY A 11 4.65 -4.12 -8.18
CA GLY A 11 5.25 -3.49 -9.35
C GLY A 11 6.33 -2.47 -9.02
N GLU A 12 6.74 -1.70 -10.04
CA GLU A 12 7.87 -0.75 -9.96
C GLU A 12 7.65 0.40 -8.98
N ILE A 13 6.39 0.70 -8.64
CA ILE A 13 6.04 1.77 -7.71
C ILE A 13 6.05 1.34 -6.24
N ALA A 14 6.33 0.06 -5.95
CA ALA A 14 6.33 -0.51 -4.60
C ALA A 14 7.57 -0.15 -3.78
N THR A 15 7.89 1.14 -3.73
CA THR A 15 9.00 1.67 -2.94
C THR A 15 8.50 2.14 -1.56
N PRO A 16 9.36 2.10 -0.51
CA PRO A 16 8.99 2.64 0.80
C PRO A 16 8.51 4.10 0.75
N GLU A 17 9.14 4.92 -0.08
CA GLU A 17 8.81 6.34 -0.24
C GLU A 17 7.41 6.54 -0.82
N ASN A 18 7.05 5.76 -1.85
CA ASN A 18 5.73 5.82 -2.47
C ASN A 18 4.63 5.31 -1.53
N ILE A 19 4.90 4.26 -0.76
CA ILE A 19 3.97 3.76 0.26
C ILE A 19 3.71 4.84 1.31
N ALA A 20 4.77 5.47 1.83
CA ALA A 20 4.65 6.52 2.84
C ALA A 20 3.93 7.77 2.29
N TYR A 21 4.23 8.15 1.05
CA TYR A 21 3.56 9.25 0.37
C TYR A 21 2.06 8.98 0.20
N ALA A 22 1.70 7.83 -0.35
CA ALA A 22 0.32 7.45 -0.60
C ALA A 22 -0.50 7.34 0.71
N ALA A 23 0.11 6.83 1.77
CA ALA A 23 -0.54 6.76 3.08
C ALA A 23 -0.89 8.16 3.62
N ARG A 24 0.09 9.08 3.63
CA ARG A 24 -0.12 10.46 4.09
C ARG A 24 -1.12 11.22 3.23
N PHE A 25 -1.09 11.00 1.91
CA PHE A 25 -2.06 11.55 0.98
C PHE A 25 -3.48 11.05 1.29
N GLY A 26 -3.64 9.74 1.53
CA GLY A 26 -4.94 9.18 1.87
C GLY A 26 -5.54 9.77 3.15
N GLU A 27 -4.69 10.01 4.16
CA GLU A 27 -5.10 10.72 5.38
C GLU A 27 -5.45 12.19 5.11
N SER A 28 -4.63 12.93 4.34
CA SER A 28 -4.85 14.37 4.09
C SER A 28 -6.11 14.65 3.28
N GLU A 29 -6.45 13.76 2.36
CA GLU A 29 -7.62 13.90 1.49
C GLU A 29 -8.90 13.28 2.09
N GLY A 30 -8.80 12.70 3.30
CA GLY A 30 -9.96 12.21 4.04
C GLY A 30 -10.54 10.88 3.52
N PHE A 31 -9.71 9.99 2.98
CA PHE A 31 -10.14 8.63 2.65
C PHE A 31 -10.51 7.87 3.93
N ASP A 32 -11.57 7.06 3.87
CA ASP A 32 -12.09 6.32 5.03
C ASP A 32 -11.20 5.14 5.44
N SER A 33 -10.38 4.62 4.52
CA SER A 33 -9.49 3.49 4.80
C SER A 33 -8.32 3.39 3.81
N LEU A 34 -7.21 2.84 4.30
CA LEU A 34 -6.02 2.48 3.52
C LEU A 34 -5.79 0.98 3.68
N TRP A 35 -5.49 0.28 2.59
CA TRP A 35 -5.30 -1.17 2.63
C TRP A 35 -3.85 -1.53 2.33
N VAL A 36 -3.28 -2.37 3.20
CA VAL A 36 -1.93 -2.90 3.05
C VAL A 36 -1.97 -4.36 2.61
N ILE A 37 -0.92 -4.79 1.91
CA ILE A 37 -0.75 -6.19 1.52
C ILE A 37 0.36 -6.78 2.37
N ASP A 38 0.08 -7.90 3.02
CA ASP A 38 1.10 -8.75 3.62
C ASP A 38 1.40 -9.92 2.68
N ARG A 39 2.68 -10.14 2.37
CA ARG A 39 3.12 -11.18 1.44
C ARG A 39 4.21 -12.02 2.10
N ILE A 40 3.83 -13.23 2.47
CA ILE A 40 4.78 -14.26 2.89
C ILE A 40 5.45 -14.83 1.64
N LEU A 41 6.77 -14.78 1.58
CA LEU A 41 7.56 -15.37 0.50
C LEU A 41 8.02 -16.77 0.90
N TRP A 42 7.85 -17.71 -0.01
CA TRP A 42 8.47 -19.03 0.08
C TRP A 42 9.73 -19.03 -0.81
N PRO A 43 10.86 -19.59 -0.35
CA PRO A 43 12.04 -19.74 -1.19
C PRO A 43 11.71 -20.59 -2.42
N ALA A 44 12.10 -20.11 -3.61
CA ALA A 44 11.90 -20.87 -4.85
C ALA A 44 12.76 -22.16 -4.86
N GLU A 45 13.88 -22.15 -4.13
CA GLU A 45 14.80 -23.28 -3.93
C GLU A 45 15.03 -23.47 -2.41
N PRO A 46 14.59 -24.59 -1.81
CA PRO A 46 14.62 -24.84 -0.36
C PRO A 46 15.96 -25.31 0.20
#